data_AF-A0A0F9ACN9-F1
#
_entry.id   AF-A0A0F9ACN9-F1
#
_cell.length_a   1.000
_cell.length_b   1.000
_cell.length_c   1.000
_cell.angle_alpha   90.00
_cell.angle_beta   90.00
_cell.angle_gamma   90.00
#
_symmetry.space_group_name_H-M   'P 1'
#
loop_
_entity.id
_entity.type
_entity.pdbx_description
1 polymer ?
#
loop_
_entity_poly.entity_id
_entity_poly.type
_entity_poly.pdbx_seq_one_letter_code
_entity_poly.pdbx_strand_id
1 'polypeptide(L)'
;METIVKNQTVETKQTVTPIVKVKPMEMGALLLVNKGSNIVTLHTKTDARLKKTNNPYGIVYKYCTVNGMIGVDYESCCNRQQTRENQESNFQAMPPTWGEHIDGTCLVTHNGKLYLPIMINNVYGPVIYKDSNDKELSKDDIREFLPQKYGQTRQTTEKEVIWRKYLLTSIIAVTMNKVYYKII
;
A
#
# COMPACT_ATOMS: atom_id res chain seq x y z
N MET A 1 49.91 21.50 20.23
CA MET A 1 48.51 21.91 20.48
C MET A 1 47.61 20.98 19.67
N GLU A 2 47.30 19.80 20.22
CA GLU A 2 46.40 18.83 19.56
C GLU A 2 45.00 18.96 20.13
N THR A 3 44.06 19.28 19.25
CA THR A 3 42.64 19.49 19.57
C THR A 3 41.91 18.15 19.54
N ILE A 4 41.50 17.66 20.71
CA ILE A 4 40.65 16.48 20.85
C ILE A 4 39.21 16.85 20.46
N VAL A 5 38.76 16.33 19.31
CA VAL A 5 37.35 16.42 18.88
C VAL A 5 36.54 15.40 19.69
N LYS A 6 35.65 15.90 20.56
CA LYS A 6 34.70 15.07 21.31
C LYS A 6 33.54 14.67 20.38
N ASN A 7 33.47 13.39 20.03
CA ASN A 7 32.29 12.79 19.40
C ASN A 7 31.13 12.81 20.41
N GLN A 8 30.09 13.58 20.12
CA GLN A 8 28.83 13.53 20.85
C GLN A 8 27.95 12.41 20.27
N THR A 9 27.66 11.41 21.10
CA THR A 9 26.71 10.35 20.79
C THR A 9 25.30 10.93 20.83
N VAL A 10 24.60 10.89 19.69
CA VAL A 10 23.19 11.31 19.61
C VAL A 10 22.32 10.17 20.13
N GLU A 11 21.76 10.33 21.33
CA GLU A 11 20.77 9.41 21.88
C GLU A 11 19.44 9.52 21.11
N THR A 12 19.12 8.51 20.32
CA THR A 12 17.82 8.37 19.65
C THR A 12 16.76 7.97 20.66
N LYS A 13 15.92 8.93 21.08
CA LYS A 13 14.71 8.64 21.88
C LYS A 13 13.77 7.73 21.10
N GLN A 14 13.64 6.48 21.52
CA GLN A 14 12.63 5.55 20.99
C GLN A 14 11.23 6.06 21.39
N THR A 15 10.46 6.53 20.41
CA THR A 15 9.07 6.90 20.62
C THR A 15 8.20 5.65 20.49
N VAL A 16 7.55 5.24 21.58
CA VAL A 16 6.59 4.12 21.56
C VAL A 16 5.39 4.53 20.73
N THR A 17 5.14 3.83 19.63
CA THR A 17 3.95 4.08 18.80
C THR A 17 2.73 3.49 19.51
N PRO A 18 1.68 4.28 19.83
CA PRO A 18 0.49 3.76 20.48
C PRO A 18 -0.20 2.70 19.60
N ILE A 19 -0.60 1.59 20.23
CA ILE A 19 -1.31 0.48 19.60
C ILE A 19 -2.79 0.57 19.95
N VAL A 20 -3.64 0.72 18.95
CA VAL A 20 -5.10 0.72 19.08
C VAL A 20 -5.65 -0.50 18.36
N LYS A 21 -6.44 -1.32 19.04
CA LYS A 21 -7.16 -2.44 18.39
C LYS A 21 -8.51 -1.91 17.91
N VAL A 22 -8.85 -2.20 16.67
CA VAL A 22 -10.11 -1.73 16.06
C VAL A 22 -10.77 -2.85 15.27
N LYS A 23 -12.10 -2.83 15.19
CA LYS A 23 -12.85 -3.67 14.25
C LYS A 23 -12.73 -3.13 12.83
N PRO A 24 -12.96 -3.95 11.78
CA PRO A 24 -12.95 -3.49 10.39
C PRO A 24 -13.87 -2.29 10.13
N MET A 25 -15.04 -2.26 10.77
CA MET A 25 -16.01 -1.17 10.63
C MET A 25 -15.51 0.15 11.22
N GLU A 26 -14.81 0.09 12.36
CA GLU A 26 -14.22 1.27 13.02
C GLU A 26 -13.06 1.83 12.18
N MET A 27 -12.23 0.96 11.60
CA MET A 27 -11.21 1.38 10.63
C MET A 27 -11.85 2.05 9.40
N GLY A 28 -12.92 1.47 8.87
CA GLY A 28 -13.69 2.08 7.77
C GLY A 28 -14.20 3.47 8.13
N ALA A 29 -14.78 3.64 9.33
CA ALA A 29 -15.26 4.93 9.82
C ALA A 29 -14.12 5.96 9.97
N LEU A 30 -12.96 5.56 10.52
CA LEU A 30 -11.78 6.41 10.62
C LEU A 30 -11.29 6.90 9.25
N LEU A 31 -11.30 6.02 8.24
CA LEU A 31 -10.90 6.37 6.88
C LEU A 31 -11.94 7.24 6.16
N LEU A 32 -13.24 7.05 6.43
CA LEU A 32 -14.32 7.87 5.87
C LEU A 32 -14.24 9.33 6.33
N VAL A 33 -13.87 9.56 7.59
CA VAL A 33 -13.74 10.93 8.12
C VAL A 33 -12.37 11.55 7.84
N ASN A 34 -11.40 10.76 7.37
CA ASN A 34 -10.07 11.27 7.02
C ASN A 34 -10.15 12.22 5.81
N LYS A 35 -9.74 13.47 6.00
CA LYS A 35 -9.71 14.50 4.97
C LYS A 35 -8.29 14.76 4.49
N GLY A 36 -8.16 14.99 3.18
CA GLY A 36 -6.88 15.28 2.55
C GLY A 36 -5.97 14.07 2.47
N SER A 37 -4.69 14.35 2.22
CA SER A 37 -3.67 13.32 1.98
C SER A 37 -2.91 12.96 3.25
N ASN A 38 -2.77 11.66 3.53
CA ASN A 38 -2.02 11.16 4.69
C ASN A 38 -0.99 10.12 4.27
N ILE A 39 0.17 10.17 4.90
CA ILE A 39 1.16 9.09 4.80
C ILE A 39 0.72 7.95 5.71
N VAL A 40 0.69 6.73 5.16
CA VAL A 40 0.29 5.53 5.89
C VAL A 40 1.25 4.38 5.63
N THR A 41 1.34 3.48 6.60
CA THR A 41 1.93 2.16 6.42
C THR A 41 0.85 1.10 6.60
N LEU A 42 0.63 0.26 5.58
CA LEU A 42 -0.35 -0.82 5.62
C LEU A 42 0.37 -2.14 5.81
N HIS A 43 -0.15 -2.97 6.71
CA HIS A 43 0.12 -4.40 6.74
C HIS A 43 -1.08 -5.11 6.11
N THR A 44 -0.82 -5.96 5.14
CA THR A 44 -1.88 -6.54 4.29
C THR A 44 -1.76 -8.06 4.23
N LYS A 45 -2.92 -8.73 4.15
CA LYS A 45 -3.12 -10.14 3.83
C LYS A 45 -4.02 -10.19 2.60
N THR A 46 -3.43 -10.47 1.45
CA THR A 46 -4.13 -10.46 0.15
C THR A 46 -4.10 -11.84 -0.49
N ASP A 47 -5.11 -12.21 -1.27
CA ASP A 47 -5.03 -13.38 -2.15
C ASP A 47 -3.91 -13.15 -3.19
N ALA A 48 -2.96 -14.08 -3.27
CA ALA A 48 -1.84 -14.02 -4.22
C ALA A 48 -2.28 -14.33 -5.67
N ARG A 49 -3.53 -14.76 -5.87
CA ARG A 49 -4.20 -14.99 -7.16
C ARG A 49 -3.49 -16.01 -8.04
N LEU A 50 -3.12 -17.15 -7.47
CA LEU A 50 -2.58 -18.30 -8.20
C LEU A 50 -3.72 -18.99 -8.97
N LYS A 51 -4.23 -18.31 -10.01
CA LYS A 51 -5.42 -18.71 -10.78
C LYS A 51 -5.10 -19.54 -12.02
N LYS A 52 -3.83 -19.84 -12.28
CA LYS A 52 -3.44 -20.68 -13.42
C LYS A 52 -3.94 -22.11 -13.20
N THR A 53 -4.32 -22.76 -14.29
CA THR A 53 -4.79 -24.16 -14.31
C THR A 53 -3.73 -25.07 -13.68
N ASN A 54 -4.16 -26.17 -13.03
CA ASN A 54 -3.30 -27.16 -12.37
C ASN A 54 -2.42 -26.61 -11.23
N ASN A 55 -2.78 -25.48 -10.62
CA ASN A 55 -2.11 -25.00 -9.40
C ASN A 55 -2.31 -26.00 -8.23
N PRO A 56 -1.23 -26.60 -7.68
CA PRO A 56 -1.33 -27.58 -6.59
C PRO A 56 -1.48 -26.92 -5.20
N TYR A 57 -1.23 -25.62 -5.07
CA TYR A 57 -1.14 -24.92 -3.78
C TYR A 57 -2.48 -24.39 -3.27
N GLY A 58 -3.56 -24.52 -4.04
CA GLY A 58 -4.88 -23.99 -3.67
C GLY A 58 -4.86 -22.47 -3.46
N ILE A 59 -5.49 -22.00 -2.37
CA ILE A 59 -5.52 -20.58 -2.01
C ILE A 59 -4.24 -20.22 -1.25
N VAL A 60 -3.50 -19.24 -1.79
CA VAL A 60 -2.29 -18.70 -1.18
C VAL A 60 -2.49 -17.23 -0.84
N TYR A 61 -2.15 -16.86 0.38
CA TYR A 61 -2.16 -15.49 0.86
C TYR A 61 -0.77 -14.87 0.81
N LYS A 62 -0.70 -13.64 0.31
CA LYS A 62 0.47 -12.77 0.33
C LYS A 62 0.36 -11.79 1.48
N TYR A 63 1.38 -11.79 2.34
CA TYR A 63 1.57 -10.83 3.42
C TYR A 63 2.63 -9.79 3.01
N CYS A 64 2.30 -8.52 3.19
CA CYS A 64 3.16 -7.42 2.75
C CYS A 64 2.99 -6.19 3.62
N THR A 65 4.10 -5.50 3.88
CA THR A 65 4.11 -4.17 4.50
C THR A 65 4.40 -3.13 3.43
N VAL A 66 3.52 -2.15 3.27
CA VAL A 66 3.67 -1.10 2.25
C VAL A 66 3.52 0.27 2.88
N ASN A 67 4.33 1.23 2.42
CA ASN A 67 4.20 2.62 2.78
C ASN A 67 3.78 3.43 1.57
N GLY A 68 2.90 4.40 1.80
CA GLY A 68 2.37 5.22 0.73
C GLY A 68 1.52 6.36 1.22
N MET A 69 0.81 6.98 0.30
CA MET A 69 -0.10 8.09 0.57
C MET A 69 -1.51 7.74 0.13
N ILE A 70 -2.47 8.00 1.00
CA ILE A 70 -3.91 7.89 0.73
C ILE A 70 -4.51 9.29 0.55
N GLY A 71 -5.69 9.39 -0.04
CA GLY A 71 -6.38 10.69 -0.22
C GLY A 71 -5.60 11.65 -1.14
N VAL A 72 -4.78 11.12 -2.03
CA VAL A 72 -4.11 11.85 -3.10
C VAL A 72 -4.86 11.64 -4.42
N ASP A 73 -4.73 12.57 -5.35
CA ASP A 73 -5.26 12.42 -6.71
C ASP A 73 -4.21 11.79 -7.63
N TYR A 74 -4.61 10.75 -8.37
CA TYR A 74 -3.69 9.96 -9.22
C TYR A 74 -3.13 10.79 -10.38
N GLU A 75 -3.98 11.57 -11.04
CA GLU A 75 -3.57 12.43 -12.16
C GLU A 75 -2.54 13.45 -11.69
N SER A 76 -2.84 14.14 -10.59
CA SER A 76 -1.94 15.09 -9.93
C SER A 76 -0.61 14.44 -9.53
N CYS A 77 -0.62 13.19 -9.05
CA CYS A 77 0.61 12.47 -8.71
C CYS A 77 1.48 12.20 -9.95
N CYS A 78 0.89 11.72 -11.05
CA CYS A 78 1.61 11.52 -12.32
C CYS A 78 2.16 12.84 -12.88
N ASN A 79 1.31 13.87 -12.92
CA ASN A 79 1.69 15.21 -13.40
C ASN A 79 2.83 15.83 -12.59
N ARG A 80 2.80 15.70 -11.25
CA ARG A 80 3.92 16.14 -10.39
C ARG A 80 5.19 15.32 -10.62
N GLN A 81 5.06 14.03 -10.94
CA GLN A 81 6.21 13.18 -11.22
C GLN A 81 6.85 13.57 -12.57
N GLN A 82 6.06 13.82 -13.62
CA GLN A 82 6.53 14.36 -14.89
C GLN A 82 7.29 15.68 -14.70
N THR A 83 6.74 16.61 -13.91
CA THR A 83 7.44 17.88 -13.60
C THR A 83 8.79 17.66 -12.91
N ARG A 84 8.90 16.71 -11.98
CA ARG A 84 10.18 16.38 -11.31
C ARG A 84 11.21 15.77 -12.26
N GLU A 85 10.72 15.11 -13.31
CA GLU A 85 11.52 14.49 -14.37
C GLU A 85 11.81 15.47 -15.51
N ASN A 86 11.47 16.75 -15.36
CA ASN A 86 11.62 17.79 -16.37
C ASN A 86 10.84 17.51 -17.68
N GLN A 87 9.71 16.82 -17.56
CA GLN A 87 8.77 16.56 -18.65
C GLN A 87 7.55 17.49 -18.57
N GLU A 88 6.81 17.59 -19.68
CA GLU A 88 5.52 18.30 -19.69
C GLU A 88 4.48 17.59 -18.83
N SER A 89 3.75 18.36 -18.01
CA SER A 89 2.74 17.89 -17.07
C SER A 89 1.38 17.79 -17.76
N ASN A 90 1.20 16.78 -18.62
CA ASN A 90 0.04 16.64 -19.50
C ASN A 90 -0.69 15.28 -19.35
N PHE A 91 -0.35 14.52 -18.31
CA PHE A 91 -1.03 13.27 -18.02
C PHE A 91 -2.51 13.52 -17.69
N GLN A 92 -3.38 12.74 -18.34
CA GLN A 92 -4.81 12.71 -18.08
C GLN A 92 -5.23 11.30 -17.68
N ALA A 93 -5.78 11.17 -16.47
CA ALA A 93 -6.30 9.91 -15.98
C ALA A 93 -7.55 9.53 -16.77
N MET A 94 -7.62 8.26 -17.20
CA MET A 94 -8.89 7.77 -17.75
C MET A 94 -9.92 7.58 -16.63
N PRO A 95 -11.21 7.70 -16.97
CA PRO A 95 -12.28 7.31 -16.07
C PRO A 95 -12.05 5.90 -15.52
N PRO A 96 -12.39 5.64 -14.25
CA PRO A 96 -12.24 4.33 -13.66
C PRO A 96 -13.11 3.31 -14.41
N THR A 97 -12.51 2.20 -14.82
CA THR A 97 -13.26 1.08 -15.42
C THR A 97 -14.01 0.25 -14.38
N TRP A 98 -13.67 0.42 -13.09
CA TRP A 98 -14.31 -0.27 -11.98
C TRP A 98 -14.24 0.54 -10.69
N GLY A 99 -15.35 0.50 -9.98
CA GLY A 99 -15.55 1.13 -8.68
C GLY A 99 -15.74 2.63 -8.77
N GLU A 100 -16.41 3.19 -7.78
CA GLU A 100 -16.76 4.60 -7.70
C GLU A 100 -16.09 5.22 -6.48
N HIS A 101 -15.54 6.42 -6.65
CA HIS A 101 -14.96 7.16 -5.54
C HIS A 101 -16.09 7.66 -4.64
N ILE A 102 -15.91 7.56 -3.31
CA ILE A 102 -16.87 8.10 -2.36
C ILE A 102 -16.48 9.55 -2.07
N ASP A 103 -17.32 10.48 -2.51
CA ASP A 103 -17.05 11.92 -2.46
C ASP A 103 -16.67 12.40 -1.05
N GLY A 104 -15.63 13.23 -1.01
CA GLY A 104 -15.09 13.78 0.23
C GLY A 104 -14.36 12.78 1.12
N THR A 105 -14.07 11.57 0.66
CA THR A 105 -13.32 10.55 1.41
C THR A 105 -12.10 10.06 0.64
N CYS A 106 -11.29 9.20 1.23
CA CYS A 106 -10.20 8.52 0.53
C CYS A 106 -10.58 7.11 0.03
N LEU A 107 -11.88 6.77 -0.03
CA LEU A 107 -12.34 5.40 -0.31
C LEU A 107 -13.01 5.27 -1.68
N VAL A 108 -12.96 4.04 -2.20
CA VAL A 108 -13.67 3.61 -3.40
C VAL A 108 -14.63 2.47 -3.03
N THR A 109 -15.85 2.50 -3.55
CA THR A 109 -16.81 1.39 -3.44
C THR A 109 -16.86 0.58 -4.72
N HIS A 110 -17.00 -0.74 -4.61
CA HIS A 110 -17.26 -1.63 -5.74
C HIS A 110 -17.93 -2.91 -5.26
N ASN A 111 -19.10 -3.25 -5.82
CA ASN A 111 -19.90 -4.43 -5.46
C ASN A 111 -20.11 -4.57 -3.94
N GLY A 112 -20.51 -3.47 -3.27
CA GLY A 112 -20.77 -3.42 -1.84
C GLY A 112 -19.51 -3.53 -0.95
N LYS A 113 -18.31 -3.50 -1.54
CA LYS A 113 -17.03 -3.57 -0.81
C LYS A 113 -16.30 -2.25 -0.88
N LEU A 114 -15.60 -1.92 0.20
CA LEU A 114 -14.78 -0.72 0.31
C LEU A 114 -13.31 -1.02 0.03
N TYR A 115 -12.69 -0.14 -0.74
CA TYR A 115 -11.30 -0.20 -1.13
C TYR A 115 -10.60 1.11 -0.75
N LEU A 116 -9.35 0.99 -0.32
CA LEU A 116 -8.45 2.10 -0.04
C LEU A 116 -7.44 2.25 -1.20
N PRO A 117 -7.61 3.24 -2.08
CA PRO A 117 -6.58 3.66 -3.02
C PRO A 117 -5.37 4.23 -2.27
N ILE A 118 -4.18 3.85 -2.72
CA ILE A 118 -2.91 4.30 -2.17
C ILE A 118 -1.88 4.45 -3.30
N MET A 119 -1.15 5.56 -3.27
CA MET A 119 0.10 5.71 -4.01
C MET A 119 1.22 5.07 -3.19
N ILE A 120 1.84 4.02 -3.71
CA ILE A 120 2.91 3.30 -3.02
C ILE A 120 4.23 4.05 -3.18
N ASN A 121 4.84 4.39 -2.05
CA ASN A 121 6.18 4.98 -2.00
C ASN A 121 7.25 3.90 -1.80
N ASN A 122 6.97 2.93 -0.93
CA ASN A 122 7.92 1.85 -0.63
C ASN A 122 7.22 0.56 -0.19
N VAL A 123 7.94 -0.55 -0.31
CA VAL A 123 7.55 -1.86 0.23
C VAL A 123 8.63 -2.28 1.23
N TYR A 124 8.22 -2.63 2.45
CA TYR A 124 9.13 -2.97 3.53
C TYR A 124 9.17 -4.48 3.80
N GLY A 125 10.37 -4.97 4.10
CA GLY A 125 10.62 -6.34 4.55
C GLY A 125 10.40 -7.40 3.47
N PRO A 126 10.59 -8.69 3.82
CA PRO A 126 10.28 -9.79 2.92
C PRO A 126 8.76 -9.88 2.70
N VAL A 127 8.38 -10.18 1.46
CA VAL A 127 7.02 -10.59 1.14
C VAL A 127 6.88 -12.05 1.48
N ILE A 128 5.92 -12.39 2.34
CA ILE A 128 5.68 -13.76 2.80
C ILE A 128 4.46 -14.32 2.06
N TYR A 129 4.56 -15.57 1.62
CA TYR A 129 3.44 -16.31 1.03
C TYR A 129 3.08 -17.47 1.94
N LYS A 130 1.79 -17.66 2.21
CA LYS A 130 1.31 -18.81 3.00
C LYS A 130 0.09 -19.45 2.36
N ASP A 131 -0.03 -20.76 2.47
CA ASP A 131 -1.23 -21.48 2.03
C ASP A 131 -2.41 -21.31 3.03
N SER A 132 -3.52 -22.01 2.79
CA SER A 132 -4.69 -21.99 3.67
C SER A 132 -4.44 -22.59 5.07
N ASN A 133 -3.37 -23.37 5.23
CA ASN A 133 -2.97 -24.02 6.48
C ASN A 133 -1.89 -23.22 7.24
N ASP A 134 -1.64 -21.97 6.83
CA ASP A 134 -0.59 -21.08 7.36
C ASP A 134 0.84 -21.59 7.14
N LYS A 135 1.04 -22.57 6.26
CA LYS A 135 2.36 -23.04 5.86
C LYS A 135 3.01 -22.01 4.93
N GLU A 136 4.20 -21.55 5.30
CA GLU A 136 4.98 -20.64 4.45
C GLU A 136 5.48 -21.36 3.18
N LEU A 137 5.36 -20.66 2.05
CA LEU A 137 5.77 -21.14 0.73
C LEU A 137 6.91 -20.25 0.21
N SER A 138 7.91 -20.88 -0.41
CA SER A 138 8.91 -20.13 -1.16
C SER A 138 8.24 -19.45 -2.35
N LYS A 139 8.65 -18.21 -2.64
CA LYS A 139 8.19 -17.50 -3.83
C LYS A 139 8.61 -18.23 -5.11
N ASP A 140 9.75 -18.92 -5.11
CA ASP A 140 10.26 -19.62 -6.28
C ASP A 140 9.40 -20.83 -6.63
N ASP A 141 8.92 -21.57 -5.62
CA ASP A 141 8.02 -22.73 -5.81
C ASP A 141 6.70 -22.32 -6.46
N ILE A 142 6.16 -21.17 -6.09
CA ILE A 142 4.86 -20.69 -6.60
C ILE A 142 5.01 -19.78 -7.82
N ARG A 143 6.23 -19.50 -8.27
CA ARG A 143 6.53 -18.44 -9.25
C ARG A 143 5.78 -18.63 -10.56
N GLU A 144 5.70 -19.87 -11.03
CA GLU A 144 5.03 -20.19 -12.27
C GLU A 144 3.51 -19.97 -12.19
N PHE A 145 2.92 -20.01 -11.00
CA PHE A 145 1.48 -19.81 -10.78
C PHE A 145 1.12 -18.36 -10.47
N LEU A 146 2.09 -17.53 -10.10
CA LEU A 146 1.88 -16.11 -9.85
C LEU A 146 1.41 -15.37 -11.12
N PRO A 147 0.54 -14.36 -10.98
CA PRO A 147 0.13 -13.54 -12.10
C PRO A 147 1.33 -12.78 -12.68
N GLN A 148 1.38 -12.66 -14.01
CA GLN A 148 2.36 -11.83 -14.68
C GLN A 148 2.15 -10.36 -14.28
N LYS A 149 3.25 -9.66 -14.03
CA LYS A 149 3.23 -8.22 -13.74
C LYS A 149 3.34 -7.44 -15.04
N TYR A 150 2.50 -6.44 -15.18
CA TYR A 150 2.58 -5.43 -16.24
C TYR A 150 2.82 -4.06 -15.59
N GLY A 151 3.73 -3.28 -16.18
CA GLY A 151 3.92 -1.87 -15.82
C GLY A 151 2.82 -0.99 -16.42
N GLN A 152 2.76 0.26 -15.99
CA GLN A 152 1.85 1.26 -16.56
C GLN A 152 2.50 1.98 -17.75
N THR A 153 2.14 1.60 -18.97
CA THR A 153 2.72 2.19 -20.19
C THR A 153 2.28 3.63 -20.46
N ARG A 154 1.19 4.08 -19.85
CA ARG A 154 0.55 5.37 -20.16
C ARG A 154 1.03 6.56 -19.34
N GLN A 155 1.76 6.32 -18.25
CA GLN A 155 2.19 7.42 -17.37
C GLN A 155 3.29 8.28 -18.01
N THR A 156 4.01 7.73 -18.98
CA THR A 156 5.16 8.35 -19.68
C THR A 156 6.26 8.90 -18.76
N THR A 157 6.22 8.56 -17.47
CA THR A 157 7.24 8.90 -16.47
C THR A 157 8.41 7.91 -16.52
N GLU A 158 9.61 8.39 -16.24
CA GLU A 158 10.80 7.55 -16.01
C GLU A 158 10.61 6.67 -14.76
N LYS A 159 10.06 7.25 -13.68
CA LYS A 159 9.72 6.54 -12.45
C LYS A 159 8.21 6.42 -12.30
N GLU A 160 7.70 5.20 -12.48
CA GLU A 160 6.28 4.89 -12.36
C GLU A 160 5.69 5.29 -10.99
N VAL A 161 4.56 6.00 -11.03
CA VAL A 161 3.66 6.21 -9.89
C VAL A 161 2.86 4.93 -9.66
N ILE A 162 3.27 4.16 -8.64
CA ILE A 162 2.64 2.87 -8.33
C ILE A 162 1.30 3.10 -7.61
N TRP A 163 0.20 2.99 -8.34
CA TRP A 163 -1.16 3.09 -7.81
C TRP A 163 -1.77 1.74 -7.50
N ARG A 164 -2.32 1.56 -6.28
CA ARG A 164 -2.97 0.31 -5.84
C ARG A 164 -4.25 0.60 -5.08
N LYS A 165 -5.22 -0.31 -5.15
CA LYS A 165 -6.45 -0.29 -4.36
C LYS A 165 -6.48 -1.54 -3.48
N TYR A 166 -6.45 -1.39 -2.16
CA TYR A 166 -6.56 -2.51 -1.21
C TYR A 166 -8.00 -2.66 -0.75
N LEU A 167 -8.53 -3.89 -0.75
CA LEU A 167 -9.81 -4.18 -0.09
C LEU A 167 -9.63 -3.92 1.42
N LEU A 168 -10.55 -3.20 2.06
CA LEU A 168 -10.39 -2.88 3.49
C LEU A 168 -10.22 -4.13 4.36
N THR A 169 -10.95 -5.22 4.06
CA THR A 169 -10.85 -6.49 4.79
C THR A 169 -9.54 -7.25 4.54
N SER A 170 -8.74 -6.82 3.55
CA SER A 170 -7.40 -7.37 3.31
C SER A 170 -6.30 -6.64 4.09
N ILE A 171 -6.64 -5.53 4.76
CA ILE A 171 -5.72 -4.77 5.60
C ILE A 171 -5.83 -5.34 7.02
N ILE A 172 -4.69 -5.71 7.60
CA ILE A 172 -4.62 -6.28 8.96
C ILE A 172 -4.11 -5.26 9.99
N ALA A 173 -3.38 -4.23 9.53
CA ALA A 173 -3.02 -3.09 10.35
C ALA A 173 -2.71 -1.86 9.49
N VAL A 174 -2.88 -0.69 10.09
CA VAL A 174 -2.57 0.63 9.50
C VAL A 174 -1.80 1.45 10.51
N THR A 175 -0.65 1.99 10.12
CA THR A 175 -0.01 3.08 10.84
C THR A 175 -0.36 4.39 10.15
N MET A 176 -1.02 5.30 10.88
CA MET A 176 -1.39 6.63 10.38
C MET A 176 -1.36 7.63 11.53
N ASN A 177 -0.86 8.84 11.27
CA ASN A 177 -0.78 9.93 12.27
C ASN A 177 -0.07 9.49 13.57
N LYS A 178 1.02 8.73 13.43
CA LYS A 178 1.81 8.15 14.55
C LYS A 178 1.03 7.18 15.44
N VAL A 179 -0.10 6.64 14.99
CA VAL A 179 -0.86 5.61 15.70
C VAL A 179 -0.86 4.32 14.90
N TYR A 180 -0.58 3.19 15.56
CA TYR A 180 -0.67 1.86 14.98
C TYR A 180 -2.03 1.25 15.29
N TYR A 181 -2.85 1.07 14.28
CA TYR A 181 -4.16 0.44 14.38
C TYR A 181 -4.07 -1.02 13.94
N LYS A 182 -4.28 -1.95 14.88
CA LYS A 182 -4.40 -3.39 14.59
C LYS A 182 -5.87 -3.74 14.37
N ILE A 183 -6.18 -4.29 13.20
CA ILE A 183 -7.54 -4.71 12.87
C ILE A 183 -7.74 -6.13 13.40
N ILE A 184 -8.75 -6.32 14.24
CA ILE A 184 -9.08 -7.60 14.92
C ILE A 184 -10.49 -8.09 14.61
#